data_AF-A0AAD7J4D0-F1
#
_entry.id   AF-A0AAD7J4D0-F1
#
_cell.length_a   1.000
_cell.length_b   1.000
_cell.length_c   1.000
_cell.angle_alpha   90.00
_cell.angle_beta   90.00
_cell.angle_gamma   90.00
#
_symmetry.space_group_name_H-M   'P 1'
#
loop_
_entity.id
_entity.type
_entity.pdbx_description
1 polymer ?
#
loop_
_entity_poly.entity_id
_entity_poly.type
_entity_poly.pdbx_seq_one_letter_code
_entity_poly.pdbx_strand_id
1 'polypeptide(L)'
;IIQALTTKLSSNEDSDWAEAMDAQLLRTITAALQARGTKCTFKEADALDNDPMKRALALANQGLSEVLTHLQVEIPQGYAVKGVKLKTGTQRTFYKTIKARKPIPQCMKTTIMLDITRHAAWNLSRSTPTDSQIWLSVRHKEITRTTRDFLWKCLHQAYKVGSHWRNIPNYEHYAICPHYQVDETMEHILLECNAPGREVLWNLAQELWEKGGCAWPEMDYSNFSAQFVVKNVVGFSDIFQRKKA
;
A
#
# COMPACT_ATOMS: atom_id res chain seq x y z
N ILE A 1 -1.94 28.52 1.50
CA ILE A 1 -0.55 29.01 1.76
C ILE A 1 -0.51 29.97 2.95
N ILE A 2 -1.27 31.08 2.95
CA ILE A 2 -1.21 32.10 4.01
C ILE A 2 -1.39 31.50 5.41
N GLN A 3 -2.44 30.70 5.65
CA GLN A 3 -2.65 30.04 6.96
C GLN A 3 -1.48 29.16 7.41
N ALA A 4 -0.77 28.51 6.48
CA ALA A 4 0.36 27.65 6.81
C ALA A 4 1.60 28.47 7.24
N LEU A 5 1.75 29.69 6.69
CA LEU A 5 2.84 30.62 6.98
C LEU A 5 2.53 31.61 8.11
N THR A 6 1.27 31.71 8.56
CA THR A 6 0.86 32.62 9.63
C THR A 6 0.37 31.86 10.86
N THR A 7 -0.88 31.39 10.85
CA THR A 7 -1.55 30.84 12.03
C THR A 7 -1.02 29.46 12.43
N LYS A 8 -0.67 28.63 11.45
CA LYS A 8 -0.18 27.26 11.68
C LYS A 8 1.34 27.14 11.68
N LEU A 9 2.06 28.25 11.53
CA LEU A 9 3.52 28.24 11.35
C LEU A 9 4.25 27.50 12.48
N SER A 10 3.98 27.89 13.73
CA SER A 10 4.64 27.29 14.90
C SER A 10 4.34 25.80 15.04
N SER A 11 3.09 25.40 14.82
CA SER A 11 2.67 23.99 14.85
C SER A 11 3.35 23.16 13.75
N ASN A 12 3.46 23.74 12.55
CA ASN A 12 4.11 23.10 11.41
C ASN A 12 5.62 22.95 11.64
N GLU A 13 6.31 23.98 12.15
CA GLU A 13 7.73 23.90 12.50
C GLU A 13 7.98 22.85 13.59
N ASP A 14 7.18 22.86 14.65
CA ASP A 14 7.29 21.92 15.76
C ASP A 14 7.08 20.45 15.35
N SER A 15 6.29 20.20 14.29
CA SER A 15 6.00 18.87 13.75
C SER A 15 6.87 18.47 12.54
N ASP A 16 7.94 19.22 12.25
CA ASP A 16 8.79 19.05 11.06
C ASP A 16 7.99 19.04 9.74
N TRP A 17 6.87 19.77 9.70
CA TRP A 17 5.96 19.86 8.57
C TRP A 17 5.38 18.50 8.11
N ALA A 18 5.31 17.51 9.01
CA ALA A 18 4.94 16.13 8.67
C ALA A 18 3.53 15.95 8.08
N GLU A 19 2.61 16.89 8.35
CA GLU A 19 1.24 16.87 7.82
C GLU A 19 0.99 17.94 6.75
N ALA A 20 1.99 18.77 6.45
CA ALA A 20 1.86 19.83 5.46
C ALA A 20 2.01 19.25 4.05
N MET A 21 1.05 19.57 3.18
CA MET A 21 1.22 19.38 1.75
C MET A 21 2.38 20.27 1.25
N ASP A 22 3.23 19.73 0.39
CA ASP A 22 4.41 20.43 -0.15
C ASP A 22 5.36 20.96 0.92
N ALA A 23 5.58 20.16 1.99
CA ALA A 23 6.41 20.51 3.14
C ALA A 23 7.77 21.13 2.77
N GLN A 24 8.42 20.64 1.71
CA GLN A 24 9.72 21.16 1.29
C GLN A 24 9.66 22.61 0.78
N LEU A 25 8.64 22.96 0.00
CA LEU A 25 8.44 24.33 -0.52
C LEU A 25 8.04 25.29 0.60
N LEU A 26 7.19 24.86 1.52
CA LEU A 26 6.79 25.71 2.65
C LEU A 26 7.97 25.99 3.59
N ARG A 27 8.87 25.01 3.77
CA ARG A 27 10.11 25.18 4.53
C ARG A 27 11.05 26.20 3.88
N THR A 28 11.25 26.15 2.56
CA THR A 28 12.09 27.14 1.88
C THR A 28 11.50 28.53 1.94
N ILE A 29 10.20 28.68 1.73
CA ILE A 29 9.51 29.98 1.84
C ILE A 29 9.67 30.53 3.26
N THR A 30 9.41 29.71 4.27
CA THR A 30 9.54 30.11 5.68
C THR A 30 10.97 30.56 6.00
N ALA A 31 11.98 29.78 5.58
CA ALA A 31 13.37 30.12 5.79
C ALA A 31 13.79 31.40 5.04
N ALA A 32 13.32 31.59 3.80
CA ALA A 32 13.57 32.80 3.03
C ALA A 32 12.93 34.05 3.67
N LEU A 33 11.74 33.91 4.25
CA LEU A 33 11.09 34.99 5.00
C LEU A 33 11.85 35.32 6.30
N GLN A 34 12.29 34.31 7.04
CA GLN A 34 13.07 34.49 8.26
C GLN A 34 14.45 35.12 7.98
N ALA A 35 15.11 34.73 6.89
CA ALA A 35 16.40 35.28 6.47
C ALA A 35 16.32 36.78 6.12
N ARG A 36 15.15 37.30 5.71
CA ARG A 36 14.96 38.73 5.44
C ARG A 36 15.01 39.60 6.69
N GLY A 37 14.76 39.05 7.89
CA GLY A 37 14.80 39.77 9.17
C GLY A 37 13.79 40.92 9.34
N THR A 38 12.89 41.14 8.37
CA THR A 38 11.92 42.24 8.35
C THR A 38 10.49 41.73 8.55
N LYS A 39 9.64 42.55 9.17
CA LYS A 39 8.23 42.21 9.38
C LYS A 39 7.51 42.07 8.05
N CYS A 40 7.06 40.86 7.75
CA CYS A 40 6.26 40.56 6.56
C CYS A 40 4.78 40.49 6.94
N THR A 41 3.92 41.22 6.22
CA THR A 41 2.47 41.15 6.34
C THR A 41 1.87 40.54 5.08
N PHE A 42 1.01 39.54 5.24
CA PHE A 42 0.27 38.94 4.15
C PHE A 42 -1.11 39.57 4.06
N LYS A 43 -1.54 39.91 2.85
CA LYS A 43 -2.91 40.35 2.56
C LYS A 43 -3.48 39.42 1.50
N GLU A 44 -4.60 38.80 1.81
CA GLU A 44 -5.39 38.07 0.82
C GLU A 44 -6.16 39.10 -0.03
N ALA A 45 -6.09 38.94 -1.35
CA ALA A 45 -6.70 39.86 -2.30
C ALA A 45 -7.31 39.07 -3.44
N ASP A 46 -8.53 39.44 -3.82
CA ASP A 46 -9.23 38.82 -4.93
C ASP A 46 -8.68 39.33 -6.26
N ALA A 47 -8.43 38.40 -7.19
CA ALA A 47 -7.89 38.72 -8.50
C ALA A 47 -8.87 39.54 -9.37
N LEU A 48 -10.16 39.56 -9.05
CA LEU A 48 -11.17 40.33 -9.80
C LEU A 48 -11.11 41.84 -9.50
N ASP A 49 -10.75 42.20 -8.26
CA ASP A 49 -10.83 43.59 -7.78
C ASP A 49 -9.46 44.28 -7.68
N ASN A 50 -8.36 43.53 -7.82
CA ASN A 50 -7.00 44.05 -7.62
C ASN A 50 -6.13 43.92 -8.88
N ASP A 51 -5.79 45.04 -9.50
CA ASP A 51 -4.98 45.08 -10.74
C ASP A 51 -3.58 44.42 -10.60
N PRO A 52 -2.81 44.65 -9.52
CA PRO A 52 -1.58 43.89 -9.27
C PRO A 52 -1.80 42.38 -9.26
N MET A 53 -2.89 41.90 -8.63
CA MET A 53 -3.20 40.47 -8.56
C MET A 53 -3.58 39.91 -9.94
N LYS A 54 -4.32 40.67 -10.76
CA LYS A 54 -4.60 40.30 -12.17
C LYS A 54 -3.32 40.09 -12.96
N ARG A 55 -2.37 41.02 -12.84
CA ARG A 55 -1.08 40.93 -13.53
C ARG A 55 -0.28 39.72 -13.07
N ALA A 56 -0.23 39.46 -11.76
CA ALA A 56 0.44 38.28 -11.21
C ALA A 56 -0.18 36.97 -11.72
N LEU A 57 -1.52 36.90 -11.79
CA LEU A 57 -2.24 35.73 -12.31
C LEU A 57 -2.02 35.53 -13.81
N ALA A 58 -1.98 36.61 -14.59
CA ALA A 58 -1.64 36.55 -16.02
C ALA A 58 -0.22 36.01 -16.25
N LEU A 59 0.76 36.46 -15.47
CA LEU A 59 2.14 35.95 -15.53
C LEU A 59 2.24 34.48 -15.10
N ALA A 60 1.52 34.08 -14.04
CA ALA A 60 1.47 32.69 -13.61
C ALA A 60 0.87 31.77 -14.70
N ASN A 61 -0.17 32.24 -15.40
CA ASN A 61 -0.77 31.50 -16.52
C ASN A 61 0.14 31.40 -17.74
N GLN A 62 0.95 32.43 -18.03
CA GLN A 62 1.98 32.34 -19.07
C GLN A 62 3.02 31.27 -18.71
N GLY A 63 3.46 31.25 -17.45
CA GLY A 63 4.41 30.26 -16.94
C GLY A 63 3.94 28.80 -16.97
N LEU A 64 2.62 28.53 -17.08
CA LEU A 64 2.11 27.15 -17.28
C LEU A 64 2.59 26.53 -18.60
N SER A 65 2.88 27.38 -19.60
CA SER A 65 3.31 26.93 -20.93
C SER A 65 4.83 26.72 -21.02
N GLU A 66 5.58 27.19 -20.04
CA GLU A 66 7.04 27.08 -20.00
C GLU A 66 7.47 25.83 -19.24
N VAL A 67 8.44 25.09 -19.81
CA VAL A 67 9.02 23.93 -19.14
C VAL A 67 9.97 24.42 -18.06
N LEU A 68 9.59 24.16 -16.81
CA LEU A 68 10.35 24.55 -15.64
C LEU A 68 11.66 23.73 -15.57
N THR A 69 12.78 24.37 -15.88
CA THR A 69 14.10 23.72 -15.97
C THR A 69 14.78 23.55 -14.61
N HIS A 70 14.58 24.48 -13.66
CA HIS A 70 15.16 24.36 -12.32
C HIS A 70 14.42 25.21 -11.27
N LEU A 71 13.82 24.56 -10.25
CA LEU A 71 13.34 25.22 -9.04
C LEU A 71 14.46 25.20 -7.99
N GLN A 72 15.03 26.35 -7.65
CA GLN A 72 15.99 26.46 -6.55
C GLN A 72 15.26 26.36 -5.21
N VAL A 73 15.22 25.16 -4.64
CA VAL A 73 14.62 24.85 -3.33
C VAL A 73 15.75 24.73 -2.30
N GLU A 74 16.59 25.77 -2.18
CA GLU A 74 17.67 25.81 -1.20
C GLU A 74 17.23 26.57 0.06
N ILE A 75 17.45 25.94 1.22
CA ILE A 75 17.18 26.55 2.53
C ILE A 75 18.45 27.27 2.97
N PRO A 76 18.39 28.59 3.27
CA PRO A 76 19.54 29.33 3.80
C PRO A 76 20.16 28.66 5.02
N GLN A 77 21.50 28.61 5.07
CA GLN A 77 22.24 28.01 6.17
C GLN A 77 21.88 28.73 7.50
N GLY A 78 21.57 27.96 8.54
CA GLY A 78 21.09 28.47 9.84
C GLY A 78 19.58 28.37 10.06
N TYR A 79 18.78 28.29 8.99
CA TYR A 79 17.32 28.13 9.08
C TYR A 79 16.84 26.70 8.76
N ALA A 80 17.78 25.79 8.51
CA ALA A 80 17.51 24.38 8.20
C ALA A 80 17.24 23.53 9.45
N VAL A 81 16.28 23.94 10.30
CA VAL A 81 15.86 23.11 11.44
C VAL A 81 15.13 21.89 10.90
N LYS A 82 15.59 20.69 11.30
CA LYS A 82 15.00 19.40 10.92
C LYS A 82 14.58 18.65 12.17
N GLY A 83 13.40 18.04 12.12
CA GLY A 83 12.91 17.16 13.18
C GLY A 83 11.82 17.76 14.05
N VAL A 84 11.11 16.86 14.71
CA VAL A 84 9.99 17.20 15.59
C VAL A 84 10.55 17.68 16.92
N LYS A 85 10.04 18.80 17.42
CA LYS A 85 10.43 19.35 18.71
C LYS A 85 9.99 18.42 19.83
N LEU A 86 10.93 18.03 20.69
CA LEU A 86 10.66 17.04 21.74
C LEU A 86 9.59 17.49 22.74
N LYS A 87 9.53 18.79 23.06
CA LYS A 87 8.59 19.34 24.04
C LYS A 87 7.13 19.27 23.59
N THR A 88 6.87 19.43 22.29
CA THR A 88 5.51 19.49 21.72
C THR A 88 5.15 18.25 20.91
N GLY A 89 6.13 17.41 20.61
CA GLY A 89 5.94 16.16 19.89
C GLY A 89 5.14 15.14 20.70
N THR A 90 4.18 14.50 20.02
CA THR A 90 3.44 13.35 20.56
C THR A 90 3.98 12.06 19.95
N GLN A 91 3.71 10.91 20.57
CA GLN A 91 4.04 9.59 19.98
C GLN A 91 3.51 9.47 18.55
N ARG A 92 2.31 10.00 18.27
CA ARG A 92 1.71 10.03 16.93
C ARG A 92 2.57 10.83 15.95
N THR A 93 3.02 12.02 16.33
CA THR A 93 3.88 12.88 15.49
C THR A 93 5.21 12.20 15.23
N PHE A 94 5.89 11.70 16.28
CA PHE A 94 7.17 11.00 16.13
C PHE A 94 7.04 9.78 15.22
N TYR A 95 6.02 8.95 15.43
CA TYR A 95 5.80 7.75 14.62
C TYR A 95 5.59 8.11 13.14
N LYS A 96 4.77 9.12 12.84
CA LYS A 96 4.56 9.60 11.46
C LYS A 96 5.85 10.10 10.83
N THR A 97 6.61 10.95 11.51
CA THR A 97 7.86 11.50 10.97
C THR A 97 8.91 10.42 10.76
N ILE A 98 9.02 9.45 11.68
CA ILE A 98 9.93 8.30 11.51
C ILE A 98 9.51 7.46 10.31
N LYS A 99 8.20 7.17 10.16
CA LYS A 99 7.67 6.39 9.05
C LYS A 99 7.86 7.11 7.69
N ALA A 100 7.78 8.43 7.65
CA ALA A 100 8.04 9.21 6.44
C ALA A 100 9.54 9.20 6.06
N ARG A 101 10.44 9.23 7.06
CA ARG A 101 11.90 9.23 6.83
C ARG A 101 12.48 7.86 6.55
N LYS A 102 11.91 6.81 7.15
CA LYS A 102 12.33 5.42 6.94
C LYS A 102 11.35 4.76 5.99
N PRO A 103 11.68 4.66 4.68
CA PRO A 103 10.87 3.84 3.79
C PRO A 103 10.83 2.42 4.37
N ILE A 104 9.63 1.89 4.54
CA ILE A 104 9.46 0.50 4.99
C ILE A 104 10.00 -0.36 3.84
N PRO A 105 11.03 -1.20 4.09
CA PRO A 105 11.55 -2.05 3.03
C PRO A 105 10.43 -2.94 2.52
N GLN A 106 10.23 -2.92 1.20
CA GLN A 106 9.29 -3.84 0.59
C GLN A 106 9.82 -5.26 0.76
N CYS A 107 8.98 -6.15 1.31
CA CYS A 107 9.31 -7.54 1.41
C CYS A 107 9.15 -8.19 0.03
N MET A 108 10.26 -8.52 -0.64
CA MET A 108 10.27 -9.13 -1.98
C MET A 108 9.31 -10.32 -2.10
N LYS A 109 9.24 -11.18 -1.08
CA LYS A 109 8.33 -12.35 -1.04
C LYS A 109 6.86 -11.93 -1.14
N THR A 110 6.49 -10.85 -0.46
CA THR A 110 5.14 -10.31 -0.49
C THR A 110 4.84 -9.69 -1.86
N THR A 111 5.78 -8.95 -2.44
CA THR A 111 5.62 -8.38 -3.79
C THR A 111 5.38 -9.47 -4.84
N ILE A 112 6.21 -10.53 -4.83
CA ILE A 112 6.06 -11.66 -5.75
C ILE A 112 4.67 -12.30 -5.60
N MET A 113 4.21 -12.52 -4.38
CA MET A 113 2.90 -13.15 -4.14
C MET A 113 1.72 -12.25 -4.57
N LEU A 114 1.83 -10.93 -4.36
CA LEU A 114 0.86 -9.96 -4.87
C LEU A 114 0.80 -9.98 -6.40
N ASP A 115 1.95 -10.10 -7.07
CA ASP A 115 2.01 -10.19 -8.53
C ASP A 115 1.39 -11.49 -9.05
N ILE A 116 1.71 -12.63 -8.44
CA ILE A 116 1.08 -13.94 -8.75
C ILE A 116 -0.45 -13.83 -8.60
N THR A 117 -0.91 -13.28 -7.47
CA THR A 117 -2.34 -13.09 -7.20
C THR A 117 -2.99 -12.17 -8.24
N ARG A 118 -2.31 -11.10 -8.65
CA ARG A 118 -2.81 -10.16 -9.67
C ARG A 118 -2.93 -10.81 -11.04
N HIS A 119 -1.94 -11.61 -11.43
CA HIS A 119 -1.97 -12.36 -12.69
C HIS A 119 -3.10 -13.39 -12.71
N ALA A 120 -3.34 -14.10 -11.61
CA ALA A 120 -4.47 -15.01 -11.53
C ALA A 120 -5.83 -14.29 -11.49
N ALA A 121 -5.92 -13.16 -10.81
CA ALA A 121 -7.14 -12.33 -10.83
C ALA A 121 -7.47 -11.84 -12.24
N TRP A 122 -6.44 -11.49 -13.03
CA TRP A 122 -6.60 -11.16 -14.44
C TRP A 122 -7.11 -12.34 -15.27
N ASN A 123 -6.59 -13.55 -15.05
CA ASN A 123 -7.05 -14.73 -15.78
C ASN A 123 -8.54 -15.03 -15.51
N LEU A 124 -8.98 -14.83 -14.27
CA LEU A 124 -10.37 -15.10 -13.85
C LEU A 124 -11.35 -13.98 -14.24
N SER A 125 -10.97 -12.72 -14.09
CA SER A 125 -11.91 -11.57 -14.16
C SER A 125 -11.57 -10.53 -15.21
N ARG A 126 -10.43 -10.65 -15.90
CA ARG A 126 -9.87 -9.62 -16.80
C ARG A 126 -9.72 -8.25 -16.13
N SER A 127 -9.60 -8.24 -14.80
CA SER A 127 -9.33 -7.06 -13.99
C SER A 127 -7.98 -7.21 -13.30
N THR A 128 -7.21 -6.12 -13.24
CA THR A 128 -5.91 -6.04 -12.56
C THR A 128 -6.07 -5.31 -11.23
N PRO A 129 -6.33 -6.03 -10.12
CA PRO A 129 -6.52 -5.39 -8.84
C PRO A 129 -5.25 -4.70 -8.34
N THR A 130 -5.41 -3.53 -7.72
CA THR A 130 -4.33 -2.86 -7.00
C THR A 130 -3.98 -3.63 -5.72
N ASP A 131 -2.78 -3.42 -5.17
CA ASP A 131 -2.37 -4.04 -3.90
C ASP A 131 -3.38 -3.75 -2.79
N SER A 132 -3.89 -2.52 -2.74
CA SER A 132 -4.91 -2.10 -1.79
C SER A 132 -6.21 -2.89 -1.94
N GLN A 133 -6.65 -3.20 -3.16
CA GLN A 133 -7.82 -4.04 -3.41
C GLN A 133 -7.57 -5.49 -3.00
N ILE A 134 -6.38 -6.04 -3.28
CA ILE A 134 -5.99 -7.38 -2.83
C ILE A 134 -6.04 -7.46 -1.30
N TRP A 135 -5.42 -6.51 -0.59
CA TRP A 135 -5.45 -6.49 0.88
C TRP A 135 -6.84 -6.25 1.47
N LEU A 136 -7.68 -5.47 0.78
CA LEU A 136 -9.06 -5.22 1.22
C LEU A 136 -9.91 -6.48 1.09
N SER A 137 -9.73 -7.26 0.03
CA SER A 137 -10.48 -8.51 -0.17
C SER A 137 -10.22 -9.54 0.94
N VAL A 138 -8.96 -9.68 1.38
CA VAL A 138 -8.60 -10.53 2.53
C VAL A 138 -9.30 -10.07 3.82
N ARG A 139 -9.64 -8.80 3.93
CA ARG A 139 -10.30 -8.22 5.11
C ARG A 139 -11.82 -8.18 5.02
N HIS A 140 -12.42 -8.86 4.04
CA HIS A 140 -13.86 -8.82 3.84
C HIS A 140 -14.63 -9.35 5.07
N LYS A 141 -15.79 -8.75 5.34
CA LYS A 141 -16.60 -9.01 6.54
C LYS A 141 -17.09 -10.46 6.64
N GLU A 142 -17.30 -11.10 5.49
CA GLU A 142 -17.82 -12.47 5.38
C GLU A 142 -16.74 -13.54 5.61
N ILE A 143 -15.47 -13.14 5.60
CA ILE A 143 -14.36 -14.05 5.88
C ILE A 143 -14.16 -14.09 7.41
N THR A 144 -14.09 -15.28 7.99
CA THR A 144 -13.83 -15.45 9.42
C THR A 144 -12.42 -14.95 9.78
N ARG A 145 -12.22 -14.50 11.03
CA ARG A 145 -10.91 -13.96 11.46
C ARG A 145 -9.76 -14.94 11.23
N THR A 146 -9.99 -16.23 11.47
CA THR A 146 -8.99 -17.30 11.27
C THR A 146 -8.63 -17.46 9.80
N THR A 147 -9.60 -17.43 8.89
CA THR A 147 -9.35 -17.46 7.45
C THR A 147 -8.62 -16.21 6.97
N ARG A 148 -8.93 -15.02 7.51
CA ARG A 148 -8.18 -13.79 7.17
C ARG A 148 -6.71 -13.88 7.57
N ASP A 149 -6.44 -14.38 8.79
CA ASP A 149 -5.06 -14.59 9.27
C ASP A 149 -4.33 -15.60 8.37
N PHE A 150 -5.01 -16.68 7.98
CA PHE A 150 -4.46 -17.65 7.04
C PHE A 150 -4.09 -17.03 5.69
N LEU A 151 -5.03 -16.32 5.04
CA LEU A 151 -4.81 -15.67 3.76
C LEU A 151 -3.72 -14.59 3.84
N TRP A 152 -3.71 -13.80 4.91
CA TRP A 152 -2.69 -12.79 5.14
C TRP A 152 -1.29 -13.43 5.25
N LYS A 153 -1.16 -14.53 6.00
CA LYS A 153 0.11 -15.27 6.11
C LYS A 153 0.52 -15.91 4.79
N CYS A 154 -0.41 -16.41 3.97
CA CYS A 154 -0.12 -16.93 2.64
C CYS A 154 0.43 -15.83 1.71
N LEU A 155 -0.23 -14.67 1.65
CA LEU A 155 0.23 -13.52 0.85
C LEU A 155 1.59 -13.00 1.29
N HIS A 156 1.89 -13.03 2.58
CA HIS A 156 3.19 -12.64 3.11
C HIS A 156 4.26 -13.75 3.03
N GLN A 157 3.92 -14.98 2.63
CA GLN A 157 4.77 -16.16 2.80
C GLN A 157 5.32 -16.30 4.24
N ALA A 158 4.46 -16.04 5.23
CA ALA A 158 4.82 -15.98 6.64
C ALA A 158 4.78 -17.35 7.34
N TYR A 159 4.29 -18.39 6.68
CA TYR A 159 4.28 -19.74 7.22
C TYR A 159 5.68 -20.37 7.21
N LYS A 160 5.97 -21.14 8.25
CA LYS A 160 7.22 -21.91 8.38
C LYS A 160 7.12 -23.19 7.56
N VAL A 161 7.37 -23.09 6.27
CA VAL A 161 7.23 -24.20 5.31
C VAL A 161 8.45 -24.22 4.38
N GLY A 162 8.87 -25.41 3.97
CA GLY A 162 9.94 -25.60 2.97
C GLY A 162 11.26 -24.94 3.34
N SER A 163 11.68 -24.00 2.47
CA SER A 163 12.93 -23.24 2.59
C SER A 163 13.19 -22.59 3.96
N HIS A 164 12.14 -22.32 4.75
CA HIS A 164 12.31 -21.83 6.12
C HIS A 164 13.15 -22.80 6.98
N TRP A 165 12.87 -24.10 6.88
CA TRP A 165 13.48 -25.13 7.71
C TRP A 165 14.90 -25.50 7.28
N ARG A 166 15.27 -25.27 6.01
CA ARG A 166 16.63 -25.54 5.51
C ARG A 166 17.72 -24.75 6.22
N ASN A 167 17.38 -23.61 6.79
CA ASN A 167 18.33 -22.73 7.47
C ASN A 167 18.45 -23.04 8.97
N ILE A 168 17.78 -24.08 9.47
CA ILE A 168 17.74 -24.45 10.88
C ILE A 168 18.42 -25.83 11.05
N PRO A 169 19.61 -25.88 11.68
CA PRO A 169 20.33 -27.13 11.91
C PRO A 169 19.48 -28.17 12.64
N ASN A 170 19.47 -29.41 12.13
CA ASN A 170 18.71 -30.58 12.61
C ASN A 170 17.21 -30.56 12.32
N TYR A 171 16.70 -29.53 11.63
CA TYR A 171 15.29 -29.40 11.26
C TYR A 171 15.07 -29.40 9.74
N GLU A 172 16.11 -29.64 8.94
CA GLU A 172 16.08 -29.55 7.49
C GLU A 172 15.11 -30.55 6.85
N HIS A 173 14.86 -31.68 7.52
CA HIS A 173 13.89 -32.69 7.08
C HIS A 173 12.45 -32.15 7.02
N TYR A 174 12.10 -31.11 7.79
CA TYR A 174 10.81 -30.43 7.69
C TYR A 174 10.65 -29.55 6.44
N ALA A 175 11.72 -29.35 5.67
CA ALA A 175 11.63 -28.66 4.38
C ALA A 175 11.05 -29.54 3.27
N ILE A 176 11.01 -30.86 3.48
CA ILE A 176 10.70 -31.85 2.45
C ILE A 176 9.40 -32.58 2.83
N CYS A 177 8.50 -32.72 1.86
CA CYS A 177 7.29 -33.49 2.02
C CYS A 177 7.61 -34.99 2.17
N PRO A 178 7.14 -35.68 3.23
CA PRO A 178 7.45 -37.08 3.44
C PRO A 178 6.83 -38.00 2.39
N HIS A 179 5.74 -37.58 1.74
CA HIS A 179 5.02 -38.37 0.74
C HIS A 179 5.70 -38.36 -0.63
N TYR A 180 6.18 -37.20 -1.08
CA TYR A 180 6.71 -37.01 -2.44
C TYR A 180 8.21 -36.73 -2.50
N GLN A 181 8.86 -36.51 -1.36
CA GLN A 181 10.28 -36.16 -1.28
C GLN A 181 10.64 -34.92 -2.12
N VAL A 182 9.69 -33.98 -2.23
CA VAL A 182 9.85 -32.66 -2.87
C VAL A 182 9.81 -31.56 -1.83
N ASP A 183 10.23 -30.35 -2.22
CA ASP A 183 10.15 -29.18 -1.34
C ASP A 183 8.70 -28.89 -0.93
N GLU A 184 8.49 -28.86 0.38
CA GLU A 184 7.20 -28.50 0.95
C GLU A 184 6.96 -27.01 0.67
N THR A 185 5.92 -26.68 -0.09
CA THR A 185 5.45 -25.31 -0.31
C THR A 185 3.97 -25.21 0.08
N MET A 186 3.45 -24.00 0.28
CA MET A 186 2.01 -23.85 0.56
C MET A 186 1.17 -24.32 -0.64
N GLU A 187 1.68 -24.19 -1.86
CA GLU A 187 1.10 -24.76 -3.07
C GLU A 187 1.08 -26.29 -3.03
N HIS A 188 2.23 -26.90 -2.67
CA HIS A 188 2.32 -28.34 -2.53
C HIS A 188 1.33 -28.88 -1.51
N ILE A 189 1.30 -28.30 -0.30
CA ILE A 189 0.42 -28.72 0.80
C ILE A 189 -1.05 -28.65 0.37
N LEU A 190 -1.45 -27.54 -0.25
CA LEU A 190 -2.85 -27.30 -0.56
C LEU A 190 -3.30 -28.05 -1.81
N LEU A 191 -2.47 -28.23 -2.84
CA LEU A 191 -2.94 -28.65 -4.17
C LEU A 191 -2.26 -29.89 -4.75
N GLU A 192 -1.00 -30.17 -4.41
CA GLU A 192 -0.23 -31.21 -5.08
C GLU A 192 -0.01 -32.46 -4.20
N CYS A 193 0.04 -32.30 -2.88
CA CYS A 193 0.36 -33.37 -1.92
C CYS A 193 -0.77 -34.41 -1.76
N ASN A 194 -0.47 -35.71 -1.80
CA ASN A 194 -1.44 -36.80 -1.67
C ASN A 194 -1.64 -37.21 -0.20
N ALA A 195 -1.46 -36.27 0.72
CA ALA A 195 -1.84 -36.48 2.10
C ALA A 195 -3.37 -36.69 2.16
N PRO A 196 -3.88 -37.69 2.89
CA PRO A 196 -5.30 -38.05 2.88
C PRO A 196 -6.20 -36.90 3.34
N GLY A 197 -5.68 -36.02 4.22
CA GLY A 197 -6.42 -34.83 4.66
C GLY A 197 -6.72 -33.82 3.54
N ARG A 198 -5.86 -33.72 2.50
CA ARG A 198 -6.06 -32.79 1.39
C ARG A 198 -7.31 -33.15 0.58
N GLU A 199 -7.44 -34.44 0.23
CA GLU A 199 -8.58 -34.94 -0.55
C GLU A 199 -9.90 -34.73 0.21
N VAL A 200 -9.93 -35.08 1.50
CA VAL A 200 -11.11 -34.86 2.35
C VAL A 200 -11.50 -33.38 2.40
N LEU A 201 -10.52 -32.48 2.57
CA LEU A 201 -10.76 -31.04 2.60
C LEU A 201 -11.35 -30.51 1.28
N TRP A 202 -10.80 -30.93 0.14
CA TRP A 202 -11.31 -30.47 -1.17
C TRP A 202 -12.66 -31.07 -1.53
N ASN A 203 -12.93 -32.32 -1.17
CA ASN A 203 -14.25 -32.91 -1.35
C ASN A 203 -15.31 -32.13 -0.57
N LEU A 204 -15.03 -31.81 0.71
CA LEU A 204 -15.94 -30.97 1.52
C LEU A 204 -16.10 -29.56 0.95
N ALA A 205 -15.02 -28.96 0.45
CA ALA A 205 -15.07 -27.64 -0.19
C ALA A 205 -15.91 -27.67 -1.47
N GLN A 206 -15.78 -28.72 -2.28
CA GLN A 206 -16.54 -28.94 -3.51
C GLN A 206 -18.02 -29.13 -3.21
N GLU A 207 -18.37 -29.99 -2.27
CA GLU A 207 -19.76 -30.19 -1.86
C GLU A 207 -20.41 -28.89 -1.37
N LEU A 208 -19.69 -28.08 -0.58
CA LEU A 208 -20.17 -26.77 -0.12
C LEU A 208 -20.35 -25.78 -1.26
N TRP A 209 -19.45 -25.80 -2.25
CA TRP A 209 -19.49 -24.92 -3.40
C TRP A 209 -20.65 -25.23 -4.34
N GLU A 210 -20.87 -26.50 -4.63
CA GLU A 210 -21.94 -26.99 -5.50
C GLU A 210 -23.32 -26.74 -4.88
N LYS A 211 -23.45 -26.82 -3.55
CA LYS A 211 -24.65 -26.39 -2.81
C LYS A 211 -24.99 -24.90 -3.03
N GLY A 212 -23.99 -24.08 -3.36
CA GLY A 212 -24.15 -22.68 -3.74
C GLY A 212 -24.62 -22.46 -5.19
N GLY A 213 -24.90 -23.52 -5.96
CA GLY A 213 -25.34 -23.44 -7.35
C GLY A 213 -24.25 -23.05 -8.34
N CYS A 214 -22.98 -23.15 -7.93
CA CYS A 214 -21.82 -22.73 -8.72
C CYS A 214 -21.06 -23.95 -9.24
N ALA A 215 -20.53 -23.88 -10.46
CA ALA A 215 -19.63 -24.92 -10.99
C ALA A 215 -18.28 -24.89 -10.26
N TRP A 216 -17.74 -26.07 -9.94
CA TRP A 216 -16.44 -26.19 -9.31
C TRP A 216 -15.33 -25.66 -10.24
N PRO A 217 -14.48 -24.72 -9.77
CA PRO A 217 -13.41 -24.16 -10.57
C PRO A 217 -12.24 -25.12 -10.74
N GLU A 218 -11.44 -24.92 -11.79
CA GLU A 218 -10.14 -25.58 -11.92
C GLU A 218 -9.16 -24.97 -10.90
N MET A 219 -8.58 -25.82 -10.06
CA MET A 219 -7.80 -25.42 -8.90
C MET A 219 -6.31 -25.35 -9.25
N ASP A 220 -5.75 -24.14 -9.30
CA ASP A 220 -4.31 -23.89 -9.28
C ASP A 220 -3.99 -22.90 -8.13
N TYR A 221 -2.73 -22.82 -7.68
CA TYR A 221 -2.38 -22.00 -6.49
C TYR A 221 -2.59 -20.52 -6.72
N SER A 222 -2.40 -20.09 -7.96
CA SER A 222 -2.63 -18.74 -8.40
C SER A 222 -4.14 -18.40 -8.33
N ASN A 223 -5.01 -19.31 -8.75
CA ASN A 223 -6.46 -19.22 -8.70
C ASN A 223 -6.98 -19.32 -7.27
N PHE A 224 -6.40 -20.15 -6.40
CA PHE A 224 -6.81 -20.25 -4.99
C PHE A 224 -6.73 -18.89 -4.29
N SER A 225 -5.62 -18.17 -4.45
CA SER A 225 -5.46 -16.83 -3.87
C SER A 225 -6.33 -15.79 -4.57
N ALA A 226 -6.43 -15.84 -5.90
CA ALA A 226 -7.18 -14.87 -6.70
C ALA A 226 -8.70 -15.00 -6.60
N GLN A 227 -9.24 -16.19 -6.33
CA GLN A 227 -10.69 -16.40 -6.29
C GLN A 227 -11.35 -15.66 -5.12
N PHE A 228 -10.62 -15.48 -4.02
CA PHE A 228 -11.04 -14.61 -2.92
C PHE A 228 -10.95 -13.11 -3.26
N VAL A 229 -9.96 -12.73 -4.08
CA VAL A 229 -9.81 -11.33 -4.54
C VAL A 229 -10.93 -10.97 -5.51
N VAL A 230 -11.14 -11.81 -6.51
CA VAL A 230 -12.12 -11.60 -7.58
C VAL A 230 -13.54 -11.54 -7.04
N LYS A 231 -13.93 -12.44 -6.12
CA LYS A 231 -15.27 -12.42 -5.48
C LYS A 231 -15.58 -11.17 -4.66
N ASN A 232 -14.57 -10.50 -4.12
CA ASN A 232 -14.73 -9.32 -3.27
C ASN A 232 -14.52 -8.00 -4.03
N VAL A 233 -13.82 -8.03 -5.17
CA VAL A 233 -13.55 -6.86 -6.03
C VAL A 233 -14.59 -6.73 -7.14
N VAL A 234 -15.06 -7.87 -7.67
CA VAL A 234 -16.09 -7.95 -8.70
C VAL A 234 -17.28 -8.63 -8.03
N GLY A 235 -18.35 -7.86 -7.78
CA GLY A 235 -19.52 -8.37 -7.08
C GLY A 235 -20.06 -9.68 -7.68
N PHE A 236 -20.85 -10.40 -6.87
CA PHE A 236 -21.38 -11.75 -7.12
C PHE A 236 -22.00 -11.99 -8.53
N SER A 237 -22.33 -10.95 -9.29
CA SER A 237 -23.03 -11.04 -10.58
C SER A 237 -22.16 -11.36 -11.79
N ASP A 238 -20.88 -10.95 -11.82
CA ASP A 238 -20.16 -10.86 -13.11
C ASP A 238 -19.18 -12.02 -13.35
N ILE A 239 -18.84 -12.79 -12.32
CA ILE A 239 -17.91 -13.95 -12.43
C ILE A 239 -18.64 -15.20 -12.97
N PHE A 240 -19.96 -15.26 -12.85
CA PHE A 240 -20.75 -16.46 -13.12
C PHE A 240 -21.48 -16.46 -14.49
N GLN A 241 -21.30 -15.44 -15.32
CA GLN A 241 -22.03 -15.30 -16.59
C GLN A 241 -21.34 -15.94 -17.82
N ARG A 242 -20.29 -16.75 -17.69
CA ARG A 242 -19.67 -17.41 -18.86
C ARG A 242 -19.41 -18.90 -18.70
N LYS A 243 -20.46 -19.69 -18.94
CA LYS A 243 -20.46 -20.86 -19.82
C LYS A 243 -21.89 -21.09 -20.36
N LYS A 244 -22.29 -20.29 -21.35
CA LYS A 244 -23.26 -20.70 -22.37
C LYS A 244 -22.56 -20.63 -23.72
N ALA A 245 -21.95 -21.75 -24.08
CA ALA A 245 -21.67 -22.20 -25.45
C ALA A 245 -21.46 -23.71 -25.36
#